data_AF-A0A7K4CFK5-F1
#
_entry.id   AF-A0A7K4CFK5-F1
#
_cell.length_a   1.000
_cell.length_b   1.000
_cell.length_c   1.000
_cell.angle_alpha   90.00
_cell.angle_beta   90.00
_cell.angle_gamma   90.00
#
_symmetry.space_group_name_H-M   'P 1'
#
loop_
_entity.id
_entity.type
_entity.pdbx_description
1 polymer ?
#
loop_
_entity_poly.entity_id
_entity_poly.type
_entity_poly.pdbx_seq_one_letter_code
_entity_poly.pdbx_strand_id
1 'polypeptide(L)'
;WTPDRIRIRYINRSSADRIWDFSLYKQGRELVHGGLGPDTGTLLWYAIDVPRTGRQESPSVSKDSAQVAAVSEIHERNSGVSVDLVEARYDELGMPGSRIAGVYVFLYHANGESPALCGNDGFTVIVDSVSGKVIEYRLTGRDPADRGC
;
A
#
# COMPACT_ATOMS: atom_id res chain seq x y z
N TRP A 1 -11.46 -10.07 10.45
CA TRP A 1 -12.35 -9.20 9.66
C TRP A 1 -12.63 -9.93 8.36
N THR A 2 -13.79 -10.57 8.20
CA THR A 2 -14.12 -11.33 6.99
C THR A 2 -15.05 -10.49 6.11
N PRO A 3 -14.70 -10.22 4.83
CA PRO A 3 -15.59 -9.53 3.90
C PRO A 3 -16.82 -10.41 3.56
N ASP A 4 -17.95 -9.78 3.27
CA ASP A 4 -19.19 -10.47 2.83
C ASP A 4 -19.45 -10.34 1.33
N ARG A 5 -18.72 -9.44 0.65
CA ARG A 5 -18.83 -9.23 -0.79
C ARG A 5 -17.48 -8.79 -1.37
N ILE A 6 -17.18 -9.31 -2.54
CA ILE A 6 -16.02 -8.93 -3.35
C ILE A 6 -16.54 -8.38 -4.68
N ARG A 7 -16.02 -7.24 -5.12
CA ARG A 7 -16.23 -6.71 -6.46
C ARG A 7 -14.90 -6.72 -7.18
N ILE A 8 -14.86 -7.28 -8.39
CA ILE A 8 -13.67 -7.29 -9.24
C ILE A 8 -14.06 -6.71 -10.60
N ARG A 9 -13.20 -5.87 -11.17
CA ARG A 9 -13.39 -5.26 -12.48
C ARG A 9 -12.06 -5.26 -13.24
N TYR A 10 -12.08 -5.77 -14.46
CA TYR A 10 -10.97 -5.57 -15.39
C TYR A 10 -11.01 -4.16 -15.97
N ILE A 11 -9.91 -3.43 -15.88
CA ILE A 11 -9.69 -2.18 -16.58
C ILE A 11 -8.71 -2.44 -17.72
N ASN A 12 -9.09 -2.02 -18.91
CA ASN A 12 -8.25 -2.02 -20.10
C ASN A 12 -8.46 -0.68 -20.82
N ARG A 13 -7.73 0.35 -20.40
CA ARG A 13 -7.79 1.68 -21.03
C ARG A 13 -6.74 1.85 -22.13
N SER A 14 -5.64 1.13 -22.00
CA SER A 14 -4.54 1.04 -22.96
C SER A 14 -3.77 -0.25 -22.67
N SER A 15 -2.83 -0.64 -23.53
CA SER A 15 -1.85 -1.69 -23.19
C SER A 15 -1.12 -1.42 -21.88
N ALA A 16 -1.00 -0.14 -21.51
CA ALA A 16 -0.35 0.36 -20.31
C ALA A 16 -1.18 0.32 -19.03
N ASP A 17 -2.48 0.58 -19.15
CA ASP A 17 -3.44 0.58 -18.04
C ASP A 17 -4.30 -0.69 -18.10
N ARG A 18 -3.65 -1.85 -17.98
CA ARG A 18 -4.31 -3.15 -17.80
C ARG A 18 -4.17 -3.58 -16.35
N ILE A 19 -5.28 -3.62 -15.61
CA ILE A 19 -5.30 -3.98 -14.19
C ILE A 19 -6.62 -4.63 -13.80
N TRP A 20 -6.57 -5.56 -12.84
CA TRP A 20 -7.76 -6.03 -12.14
C TRP A 20 -7.97 -5.19 -10.87
N ASP A 21 -8.94 -4.28 -10.89
CA ASP A 21 -9.38 -3.58 -9.68
C ASP A 21 -10.22 -4.53 -8.83
N PHE A 22 -9.98 -4.54 -7.51
CA PHE A 22 -10.84 -5.25 -6.57
C PHE A 22 -11.22 -4.37 -5.38
N SER A 23 -12.44 -4.56 -4.90
CA SER A 23 -12.94 -3.96 -3.66
C SER A 23 -13.53 -5.04 -2.76
N LEU A 24 -13.15 -5.02 -1.48
CA LEU A 24 -13.69 -5.90 -0.44
C LEU A 24 -14.69 -5.10 0.41
N TYR A 25 -15.90 -5.64 0.58
CA TYR A 25 -16.97 -4.98 1.35
C TYR A 25 -17.37 -5.79 2.57
N LYS A 26 -17.92 -5.07 3.56
CA LYS A 26 -18.67 -5.63 4.67
C LYS A 26 -19.84 -4.71 5.01
N GLN A 27 -21.06 -5.24 5.02
CA GLN A 27 -22.29 -4.50 5.35
C GLN A 27 -22.44 -3.23 4.51
N GLY A 28 -22.08 -3.32 3.22
CA GLY A 28 -22.14 -2.19 2.28
C GLY A 28 -20.99 -1.18 2.37
N ARG A 29 -20.13 -1.24 3.39
CA ARG A 29 -18.92 -0.40 3.51
C ARG A 29 -17.75 -1.06 2.80
N GLU A 30 -17.01 -0.29 2.02
CA GLU A 30 -15.73 -0.73 1.44
C GLU A 30 -14.67 -0.77 2.54
N LEU A 31 -13.99 -1.91 2.66
CA LEU A 31 -12.93 -2.14 3.64
C LEU A 31 -11.55 -1.97 3.01
N VAL A 32 -11.39 -2.50 1.80
CA VAL A 32 -10.14 -2.52 1.06
C VAL A 32 -10.45 -2.28 -0.40
N HIS A 33 -9.61 -1.49 -1.06
CA HIS A 33 -9.59 -1.34 -2.50
C HIS A 33 -8.16 -1.59 -2.98
N GLY A 34 -7.97 -2.26 -4.11
CA GLY A 34 -6.65 -2.59 -4.60
C GLY A 34 -6.63 -3.02 -6.05
N GLY A 35 -5.43 -3.35 -6.54
CA GLY A 35 -5.21 -3.74 -7.91
C GLY A 35 -4.27 -4.93 -8.04
N LEU A 36 -4.60 -5.83 -8.97
CA LEU A 36 -3.76 -6.98 -9.34
C LEU A 36 -3.25 -6.84 -10.77
N GLY A 37 -2.04 -7.36 -11.01
CA GLY A 37 -1.44 -7.49 -12.32
C GLY A 37 -2.36 -8.29 -13.26
N PRO A 38 -2.55 -7.85 -14.51
CA PRO A 38 -3.52 -8.43 -15.43
C PRO A 38 -3.17 -9.87 -15.82
N ASP A 39 -1.87 -10.14 -15.96
CA ASP A 39 -1.34 -11.39 -16.51
C ASP A 39 -0.92 -12.39 -15.40
N THR A 40 -0.41 -11.87 -14.28
CA THR A 40 0.15 -12.70 -13.19
C THR A 40 -0.75 -12.82 -11.96
N GLY A 41 -1.74 -11.93 -11.81
CA GLY A 41 -2.52 -11.80 -10.58
C GLY A 41 -1.73 -11.27 -9.37
N THR A 42 -0.48 -10.83 -9.58
CA THR A 42 0.36 -10.27 -8.50
C THR A 42 -0.32 -9.03 -7.91
N LEU A 43 -0.31 -8.91 -6.58
CA LEU A 43 -0.83 -7.72 -5.91
C LEU A 43 0.07 -6.51 -6.18
N LEU A 44 -0.51 -5.47 -6.77
CA LEU A 44 0.23 -4.24 -7.12
C LEU A 44 0.08 -3.20 -6.05
N TRP A 45 -1.13 -3.07 -5.53
CA TRP A 45 -1.42 -2.13 -4.47
C TRP A 45 -2.71 -2.52 -3.75
N TYR A 46 -2.84 -2.05 -2.52
CA TYR A 46 -4.10 -2.00 -1.80
C TYR A 46 -4.10 -0.79 -0.87
N ALA A 47 -5.29 -0.29 -0.56
CA ALA A 47 -5.54 0.73 0.44
C ALA A 47 -6.71 0.28 1.35
N ILE A 48 -6.53 0.49 2.65
CA ILE A 48 -7.48 0.20 3.72
C ILE A 48 -7.94 1.53 4.30
N ASP A 49 -9.25 1.70 4.42
CA ASP A 49 -9.82 2.93 4.97
C ASP A 49 -9.47 3.09 6.47
N VAL A 50 -9.00 4.27 6.85
CA VAL A 50 -8.64 4.60 8.23
C VAL A 50 -9.77 5.39 8.88
N PRO A 51 -10.41 4.85 9.94
CA PRO A 51 -11.44 5.58 10.64
C PRO A 51 -10.86 6.81 11.35
N ARG A 52 -11.45 7.98 11.08
CA ARG A 52 -11.09 9.26 11.73
C ARG A 52 -11.85 9.49 13.04
N THR A 53 -13.05 8.92 13.17
CA THR A 53 -13.91 9.12 14.34
C THR A 53 -13.35 8.37 15.56
N GLY A 54 -13.23 9.06 16.70
CA GLY A 54 -12.69 8.47 17.94
C GLY A 54 -11.19 8.18 17.89
N ARG A 55 -10.51 8.65 16.84
CA ARG A 55 -9.06 8.52 16.70
C ARG A 55 -8.37 9.50 17.64
N GLN A 56 -7.35 9.03 18.34
CA GLN A 56 -6.53 9.86 19.23
C GLN A 56 -5.75 10.93 18.46
N GLU A 57 -5.33 11.97 19.18
CA GLU A 57 -4.60 13.10 18.62
C GLU A 57 -3.14 12.76 18.28
N SER A 58 -2.50 11.93 19.11
CA SER A 58 -1.07 11.62 19.00
C SER A 58 -0.83 10.20 18.48
N PRO A 59 0.25 9.96 17.72
CA PRO A 59 0.70 8.62 17.39
C PRO A 59 0.86 7.75 18.64
N SER A 60 0.41 6.50 18.58
CA SER A 60 0.73 5.48 19.59
C SER A 60 1.92 4.62 19.22
N VAL A 61 2.29 4.62 17.94
CA VAL A 61 3.39 3.84 17.40
C VAL A 61 4.48 4.81 16.95
N SER A 62 5.74 4.47 17.24
CA SER A 62 6.87 5.26 16.77
C SER A 62 7.08 5.09 15.27
N LYS A 63 7.75 6.06 14.64
CA LYS A 63 8.16 5.96 13.23
C LYS A 63 9.00 4.71 12.98
N ASP A 64 9.89 4.35 13.90
CA ASP A 64 10.79 3.19 13.74
C ASP A 64 10.02 1.87 13.78
N SER A 65 9.06 1.72 14.71
CA SER A 65 8.20 0.53 14.75
C SER A 65 7.31 0.44 13.51
N ALA A 66 6.82 1.58 13.01
CA ALA A 66 6.06 1.63 11.77
C ALA A 66 6.93 1.25 10.55
N GLN A 67 8.20 1.68 10.52
CA GLN A 67 9.13 1.32 9.46
C GLN A 67 9.42 -0.19 9.44
N VAL A 68 9.56 -0.82 10.62
CA VAL A 68 9.71 -2.28 10.73
C VAL A 68 8.48 -3.00 10.14
N ALA A 69 7.26 -2.52 10.46
CA ALA A 69 6.04 -3.08 9.88
C ALA A 69 6.01 -2.91 8.34
N ALA A 70 6.43 -1.76 7.83
CA ALA A 70 6.49 -1.50 6.40
C ALA A 70 7.47 -2.44 5.65
N VAL A 71 8.67 -2.64 6.20
CA VAL A 71 9.66 -3.57 5.61
C VAL A 71 9.17 -5.01 5.69
N SER A 72 8.57 -5.41 6.82
CA SER A 72 7.99 -6.75 6.97
C SER A 72 6.93 -7.04 5.92
N GLU A 73 6.06 -6.08 5.64
CA GLU A 73 5.02 -6.19 4.61
C GLU A 73 5.61 -6.37 3.21
N ILE A 74 6.68 -5.63 2.87
CA ILE A 74 7.37 -5.77 1.59
C ILE A 74 7.96 -7.17 1.45
N HIS A 75 8.62 -7.69 2.49
CA HIS A 75 9.25 -9.01 2.45
C HIS A 75 8.22 -10.16 2.42
N GLU A 76 7.10 -10.03 3.12
CA GLU A 76 6.02 -11.03 3.09
C GLU A 76 5.43 -11.18 1.69
N ARG A 77 5.34 -10.07 0.94
CA ARG A 77 4.78 -10.04 -0.41
C ARG A 77 5.80 -10.31 -1.50
N ASN A 78 7.06 -9.97 -1.26
CA ASN A 78 8.14 -10.07 -2.23
C ASN A 78 9.34 -10.81 -1.61
N SER A 79 9.36 -12.14 -1.77
CA SER A 79 10.47 -12.94 -1.25
C SER A 79 11.80 -12.55 -1.89
N GLY A 80 12.84 -12.37 -1.06
CA GLY A 80 14.22 -12.13 -1.52
C GLY A 80 14.54 -10.70 -1.96
N VAL A 81 13.57 -9.77 -1.87
CA VAL A 81 13.80 -8.36 -2.19
C VAL A 81 14.47 -7.68 -1.01
N SER A 82 15.56 -6.95 -1.28
CA SER A 82 16.11 -5.98 -0.32
C SER A 82 15.56 -4.60 -0.64
N VAL A 83 15.45 -3.73 0.35
CA VAL A 83 14.95 -2.36 0.14
C VAL A 83 15.79 -1.33 0.86
N ASP A 84 16.04 -0.21 0.19
CA ASP A 84 16.61 0.99 0.80
C ASP A 84 15.53 2.03 1.01
N LEU A 85 15.52 2.64 2.20
CA LEU A 85 14.62 3.74 2.50
C LEU A 85 15.09 5.00 1.75
N VAL A 86 14.22 5.55 0.91
CA VAL A 86 14.43 6.79 0.17
C VAL A 86 13.87 7.98 0.96
N GLU A 87 12.65 7.85 1.47
CA GLU A 87 11.95 8.92 2.19
C GLU A 87 11.11 8.33 3.33
N ALA A 88 11.06 9.03 4.46
CA ALA A 88 10.13 8.75 5.54
C ALA A 88 9.54 10.07 6.05
N ARG A 89 8.21 10.17 6.03
CA ARG A 89 7.48 11.35 6.52
C ARG A 89 6.24 10.97 7.31
N TYR A 90 5.66 11.98 7.96
CA TYR A 90 4.41 11.86 8.69
C TYR A 90 3.38 12.79 8.05
N ASP A 91 2.29 12.21 7.57
CA ASP A 91 1.21 12.93 6.90
C ASP A 91 -0.02 12.98 7.84
N GLU A 92 -0.50 14.18 8.13
CA GLU A 92 -1.69 14.38 8.96
C GLU A 92 -2.96 13.94 8.22
N LEU A 93 -3.87 13.22 8.90
CA LEU A 93 -5.15 12.78 8.31
C LEU A 93 -6.29 13.80 8.50
N GLY A 94 -6.01 14.87 9.23
CA GLY A 94 -6.99 15.87 9.62
C GLY A 94 -7.23 16.96 8.58
N MET A 95 -8.39 17.63 8.67
CA MET A 95 -8.48 19.00 8.15
C MET A 95 -7.56 19.91 8.99
N PRO A 96 -7.07 21.04 8.44
CA PRO A 96 -6.34 22.02 9.22
C PRO A 96 -7.09 22.37 10.52
N GLY A 97 -6.45 22.17 11.67
CA GLY A 97 -7.04 22.40 13.00
C GLY A 97 -7.70 21.18 13.66
N SER A 98 -7.88 20.06 12.96
CA SER A 98 -8.27 18.79 13.61
C SER A 98 -7.03 18.08 14.16
N ARG A 99 -7.05 17.80 15.46
CA ARG A 99 -5.96 17.10 16.15
C ARG A 99 -6.22 15.60 16.10
N ILE A 100 -5.96 14.97 14.97
CA ILE A 100 -6.01 13.50 14.85
C ILE A 100 -4.67 12.99 14.36
N ALA A 101 -4.25 11.86 14.93
CA ALA A 101 -3.00 11.23 14.56
C ALA A 101 -3.01 10.87 13.06
N GLY A 102 -1.92 11.14 12.39
CA GLY A 102 -1.72 10.93 10.96
C GLY A 102 -1.29 9.51 10.64
N VAL A 103 -0.48 9.40 9.59
CA VAL A 103 0.11 8.16 9.09
C VAL A 103 1.59 8.38 8.82
N TYR A 104 2.38 7.32 8.92
CA TYR A 104 3.75 7.32 8.44
C TYR A 104 3.77 6.85 6.99
N VAL A 105 4.45 7.61 6.13
CA VAL A 105 4.63 7.28 4.72
C VAL A 105 6.10 6.97 4.51
N PHE A 106 6.38 5.80 3.94
CA PHE A 106 7.72 5.34 3.62
C PHE A 106 7.82 5.08 2.11
N LEU A 107 8.85 5.64 1.48
CA LEU A 107 9.23 5.35 0.11
C LEU A 107 10.51 4.53 0.12
N TYR A 108 10.50 3.43 -0.60
CA TYR A 108 11.63 2.51 -0.74
C TYR A 108 12.03 2.35 -2.19
N HIS A 109 13.33 2.20 -2.41
CA HIS A 109 13.89 1.66 -3.64
C HIS A 109 14.10 0.16 -3.47
N ALA A 110 13.70 -0.65 -4.45
CA ALA A 110 13.99 -2.07 -4.43
C ALA A 110 15.43 -2.31 -4.89
N ASN A 111 16.16 -3.11 -4.13
CA ASN A 111 17.50 -3.56 -4.46
C ASN A 111 17.52 -5.07 -4.62
N GLY A 112 18.20 -5.53 -5.66
CA GLY A 112 18.40 -6.95 -5.96
C GLY A 112 17.61 -7.42 -7.17
N GLU A 113 17.97 -8.63 -7.62
CA GLU A 113 17.31 -9.30 -8.73
C GLU A 113 16.09 -10.04 -8.21
N SER A 114 14.92 -9.42 -8.31
CA SER A 114 13.65 -10.14 -8.16
C SER A 114 13.04 -10.37 -9.54
N PRO A 115 12.66 -11.61 -9.89
CA PRO A 115 12.02 -11.89 -11.18
C PRO A 115 10.65 -11.22 -11.32
N ALA A 116 10.08 -10.71 -10.22
CA ALA A 116 8.81 -10.00 -10.20
C ALA A 116 8.95 -8.46 -10.22
N LEU A 117 10.18 -7.93 -10.14
CA LEU A 117 10.45 -6.50 -10.11
C LEU A 117 11.34 -6.08 -11.29
N CYS A 118 11.01 -4.96 -11.90
CA CYS A 118 11.89 -4.28 -12.85
C CYS A 118 12.94 -3.44 -12.09
N GLY A 119 14.08 -3.15 -12.74
CA GLY A 119 15.24 -2.52 -12.07
C GLY A 119 15.03 -1.11 -11.51
N ASN A 120 13.90 -0.45 -11.77
CA ASN A 120 13.53 0.86 -11.20
C ASN A 120 12.31 0.77 -10.27
N ASP A 121 11.91 -0.44 -9.88
CA ASP A 121 10.79 -0.63 -8.97
C ASP A 121 11.15 -0.21 -7.54
N GLY A 122 10.13 0.16 -6.81
CA GLY A 122 10.18 0.61 -5.43
C GLY A 122 8.83 0.37 -4.76
N PHE A 123 8.71 0.82 -3.52
CA PHE A 123 7.49 0.65 -2.76
C PHE A 123 7.12 1.95 -2.06
N THR A 124 5.84 2.32 -2.12
CA THR A 124 5.25 3.24 -1.15
C THR A 124 4.44 2.43 -0.16
N VAL A 125 4.75 2.57 1.13
CA VAL A 125 4.04 1.89 2.21
C VAL A 125 3.59 2.93 3.22
N ILE A 126 2.30 2.91 3.53
CA ILE A 126 1.68 3.79 4.51
C ILE A 126 1.26 2.97 5.72
N VAL A 127 1.70 3.41 6.90
CA VAL A 127 1.44 2.76 8.18
C VAL A 127 0.62 3.68 9.07
N ASP A 128 -0.44 3.12 9.64
CA ASP A 128 -1.29 3.79 10.58
C ASP A 128 -0.54 4.13 11.88
N SER A 129 -0.36 5.41 12.20
CA SER A 129 0.45 5.82 13.37
C SER A 129 -0.17 5.46 14.73
N VAL A 130 -1.44 5.02 14.74
CA VAL A 130 -2.18 4.60 15.93
C VAL A 130 -2.10 3.10 16.14
N SER A 131 -2.42 2.30 15.12
CA SER A 131 -2.46 0.84 15.23
C SER A 131 -1.16 0.14 14.81
N GLY A 132 -0.26 0.84 14.12
CA GLY A 132 0.97 0.26 13.56
C GLY A 132 0.75 -0.66 12.37
N LYS A 133 -0.48 -0.73 11.84
CA LYS A 133 -0.84 -1.59 10.71
C LYS A 133 -0.50 -0.90 9.39
N VAL A 134 -0.04 -1.66 8.41
CA VAL A 134 0.05 -1.18 7.02
C VAL A 134 -1.37 -1.01 6.49
N ILE A 135 -1.66 0.20 6.02
CA ILE A 135 -2.97 0.60 5.48
C ILE A 135 -2.90 0.89 3.99
N GLU A 136 -1.73 1.20 3.44
CA GLU A 136 -1.52 1.21 2.00
C GLU A 136 -0.18 0.58 1.68
N TYR A 137 -0.19 -0.25 0.64
CA TYR A 137 1.01 -0.78 0.00
C TYR A 137 0.84 -0.51 -1.48
N ARG A 138 1.91 -0.07 -2.13
CA ARG A 138 1.94 0.16 -3.56
C ARG A 138 3.32 -0.16 -4.10
N LEU A 139 3.37 -1.09 -5.05
CA LEU A 139 4.49 -1.25 -5.95
C LEU A 139 4.56 -0.01 -6.84
N THR A 140 5.65 0.74 -6.75
CA THR A 140 5.90 1.96 -7.51
C THR A 140 7.03 1.71 -8.49
N GLY A 141 6.75 1.77 -9.79
CA GLY A 141 7.75 1.73 -10.86
C GLY A 141 7.31 2.66 -11.99
N ARG A 142 8.24 3.05 -12.87
CA ARG A 142 7.83 3.71 -14.13
C ARG A 142 7.24 2.64 -15.05
N ASP A 143 5.92 2.64 -15.08
CA ASP A 143 5.02 2.03 -16.07
C ASP A 143 4.53 0.58 -15.81
N PRO A 144 3.24 0.41 -15.42
CA PRO A 144 2.57 -0.89 -15.38
C PRO A 144 2.43 -1.57 -16.75
N ALA A 145 2.58 -0.82 -17.85
CA ALA A 145 2.54 -1.30 -19.24
C ALA A 145 3.64 -2.26 -19.62
N ASP A 146 4.80 -2.01 -19.02
CA ASP A 146 6.08 -2.44 -19.52
C ASP A 146 6.63 -3.55 -18.63
N ARG A 147 5.75 -4.44 -18.18
CA ARG A 147 6.17 -5.74 -17.62
C ARG A 147 6.64 -6.71 -18.70
N GLY A 148 7.35 -6.14 -19.67
CA GLY A 148 8.35 -6.76 -20.53
C GLY A 148 9.73 -6.19 -20.17
N CYS A 149 10.03 -6.12 -18.88
CA CYS A 149 11.12 -6.94 -18.38
C CYS A 149 10.59 -8.40 -18.40
#